data_AF-A0A9E3HBD1-F1
#
_entry.id   AF-A0A9E3HBD1-F1
#
_cell.length_a   1.000
_cell.length_b   1.000
_cell.length_c   1.000
_cell.angle_alpha   90.00
_cell.angle_beta   90.00
_cell.angle_gamma   90.00
#
_symmetry.space_group_name_H-M   'P 1'
#
loop_
_entity.id
_entity.type
_entity.pdbx_description
1 polymer ?
#
loop_
_entity_poly.entity_id
_entity_poly.type
_entity_poly.pdbx_seq_one_letter_code
_entity_poly.pdbx_strand_id
1 'polypeptide(L)' 'MSNLQEIEHAVSQLSAEELAAFRVWFAEFDAEIWDRQFEEDVAAGRLDDLAKRALQHLREGRCTDL' A
#
# COMPACT_ATOMS: atom_id res chain seq x y z
N MET A 1 -6.18 18.30 16.58
CA MET A 1 -7.33 17.37 16.66
C MET A 1 -8.50 17.77 15.76
N SER A 2 -8.68 19.05 15.37
CA SER A 2 -9.81 19.43 14.50
C SER A 2 -9.66 18.99 13.05
N ASN A 3 -8.45 18.96 12.50
CA ASN A 3 -8.22 18.69 11.08
C ASN A 3 -8.75 17.31 10.61
N LEU A 4 -8.53 16.23 11.37
CA LEU A 4 -9.05 14.91 10.97
C LEU A 4 -10.58 14.86 11.03
N GLN A 5 -11.18 15.41 12.07
CA GLN A 5 -12.63 15.45 12.23
C GLN A 5 -13.30 16.33 11.16
N GLU A 6 -12.65 17.42 10.75
CA GLU A 6 -13.08 18.28 9.65
C GLU A 6 -13.06 17.53 8.32
N ILE A 7 -12.00 16.74 8.05
CA ILE A 7 -11.91 15.90 6.86
C ILE A 7 -12.99 14.81 6.87
N GLU A 8 -13.18 14.11 7.99
CA GLU A 8 -14.23 13.09 8.13
C GLU A 8 -15.62 13.70 7.89
N HIS A 9 -15.88 14.90 8.42
CA HIS A 9 -17.12 15.59 8.19
C HIS A 9 -17.28 15.98 6.70
N ALA A 10 -16.25 16.55 6.06
CA ALA A 10 -16.30 16.89 4.65
C ALA A 10 -16.58 15.66 3.77
N VAL A 11 -15.92 14.54 4.04
CA VAL A 11 -16.15 13.28 3.32
C VAL A 11 -17.57 12.76 3.54
N SER A 12 -18.13 12.92 4.75
CA SER A 12 -19.51 12.51 5.04
C SER A 12 -20.58 13.32 4.29
N GLN A 13 -20.25 14.53 3.84
CA GLN A 13 -21.17 15.40 3.09
C GLN A 13 -21.08 15.21 1.57
N LEU A 14 -20.16 14.38 1.08
CA LEU A 14 -20.04 14.10 -0.35
C LEU A 14 -21.28 13.37 -0.87
N SER A 15 -21.68 13.71 -2.09
CA SER A 15 -22.66 12.91 -2.83
C SER A 15 -22.07 11.53 -3.16
N ALA A 16 -22.94 10.58 -3.56
CA ALA A 16 -22.49 9.23 -3.91
C ALA A 16 -21.47 9.21 -5.07
N GLU A 17 -21.60 10.13 -6.03
CA GLU A 17 -20.69 10.26 -7.17
C GLU A 17 -19.34 10.85 -6.74
N GLU A 18 -19.35 11.92 -5.95
CA GLU A 18 -18.13 12.52 -5.40
C GLU A 18 -17.40 11.55 -4.46
N LEU A 19 -18.14 10.78 -3.65
CA LEU A 19 -17.56 9.76 -2.79
C LEU A 19 -16.94 8.61 -3.59
N ALA A 20 -17.52 8.23 -4.73
CA ALA A 20 -16.94 7.24 -5.63
C ALA A 20 -15.64 7.75 -6.25
N ALA A 21 -15.63 8.99 -6.73
CA ALA A 21 -14.42 9.63 -7.26
C ALA A 21 -13.33 9.77 -6.17
N PHE A 22 -13.71 10.18 -4.96
CA PHE A 22 -12.81 10.27 -3.82
C PHE A 22 -12.17 8.92 -3.48
N ARG A 23 -12.95 7.83 -3.49
CA ARG A 23 -12.41 6.48 -3.22
C ARG A 23 -11.39 6.03 -4.25
N VAL A 24 -11.62 6.33 -5.53
CA VAL A 24 -10.67 6.01 -6.60
C VAL A 24 -9.37 6.75 -6.38
N TRP A 25 -9.44 8.07 -6.20
CA TRP A 25 -8.27 8.90 -5.94
C TRP A 25 -7.53 8.50 -4.65
N PHE A 26 -8.27 8.23 -3.57
CA PHE A 26 -7.68 7.86 -2.29
C PHE A 26 -6.94 6.51 -2.36
N ALA A 27 -7.44 5.56 -3.16
CA ALA A 27 -6.74 4.30 -3.38
C ALA A 27 -5.39 4.50 -4.09
N GLU A 28 -5.31 5.41 -5.07
CA GLU A 28 -4.05 5.76 -5.73
C GLU A 28 -3.10 6.48 -4.76
N PHE A 29 -3.61 7.43 -3.98
CA PHE A 29 -2.84 8.14 -2.97
C PHE A 29 -2.27 7.20 -1.89
N ASP A 30 -3.07 6.27 -1.39
CA ASP A 30 -2.63 5.30 -0.39
C ASP A 30 -1.61 4.31 -0.98
N ALA A 31 -1.80 3.92 -2.25
CA ALA A 31 -0.83 3.11 -2.99
C ALA A 31 0.52 3.82 -3.13
N GLU A 32 0.55 5.12 -3.46
CA GLU A 32 1.80 5.90 -3.54
C GLU A 32 2.52 5.99 -2.17
N ILE A 33 1.76 6.15 -1.08
CA ILE A 33 2.34 6.13 0.27
C ILE A 33 2.93 4.76 0.58
N TRP A 34 2.21 3.70 0.22
CA TRP A 34 2.66 2.33 0.42
C TRP A 34 3.93 2.04 -0.40
N ASP A 35 3.98 2.44 -1.66
CA ASP A 35 5.17 2.29 -2.53
C ASP A 35 6.38 2.97 -1.89
N ARG A 36 6.22 4.20 -1.40
CA ARG A 36 7.32 4.93 -0.73
C ARG A 36 7.79 4.20 0.54
N GLN A 37 6.88 3.69 1.35
CA GLN A 37 7.23 2.92 2.54
C GLN A 37 7.92 1.61 2.18
N PHE A 38 7.45 0.94 1.13
CA PHE A 38 8.05 -0.29 0.63
C PHE A 38 9.49 -0.05 0.15
N GLU A 39 9.72 1.00 -0.63
CA GLU A 39 11.06 1.40 -1.08
C GLU A 39 12.00 1.70 0.09
N GLU A 40 11.52 2.42 1.12
CA GLU A 40 12.29 2.69 2.34
C GLU A 40 12.65 1.38 3.07
N ASP A 41 11.72 0.43 3.15
CA ASP A 41 11.93 -0.86 3.81
C ASP A 41 12.89 -1.76 3.02
N VAL A 42 12.85 -1.71 1.69
CA VAL A 42 13.82 -2.33 0.79
C VAL A 42 15.20 -1.72 1.00
N ALA A 43 15.31 -0.39 0.99
CA ALA A 43 16.58 0.31 1.19
C ALA A 43 17.18 0.05 2.59
N ALA A 44 16.33 -0.14 3.60
CA ALA A 44 16.73 -0.52 4.95
C ALA A 44 17.09 -2.02 5.09
N GLY A 45 16.97 -2.82 4.02
CA GLY A 45 17.29 -4.25 4.02
C GLY A 45 16.33 -5.12 4.82
N ARG A 46 15.15 -4.60 5.20
CA ARG A 46 14.18 -5.34 6.04
C ARG A 46 13.59 -6.55 5.31
N LEU A 47 13.56 -6.50 3.98
CA LEU A 47 13.02 -7.55 3.13
C LEU A 47 14.11 -8.54 2.66
N ASP A 48 15.38 -8.33 3.00
CA ASP A 48 16.50 -9.14 2.53
C ASP A 48 16.38 -10.61 2.95
N ASP A 49 15.91 -10.88 4.18
CA ASP A 49 15.72 -12.24 4.67
C ASP A 49 14.63 -12.99 3.90
N LEU A 50 13.54 -12.27 3.56
CA LEU A 50 12.46 -12.81 2.74
C LEU A 50 12.96 -13.10 1.32
N ALA A 51 13.74 -12.18 0.73
CA ALA A 51 14.35 -12.37 -0.59
C ALA A 51 15.30 -13.58 -0.61
N LYS A 52 16.15 -13.73 0.41
CA LYS A 52 17.06 -14.88 0.55
C LYS A 52 16.30 -16.20 0.64
N ARG A 53 15.22 -16.24 1.42
CA ARG A 53 14.36 -17.44 1.53
C ARG A 53 13.68 -17.74 0.20
N ALA A 54 13.11 -16.75 -0.48
CA ALA A 54 12.49 -16.96 -1.78
C ALA A 54 13.49 -17.56 -2.80
N LEU A 55 14.72 -17.03 -2.85
CA LEU A 55 15.78 -17.57 -3.70
C LEU A 55 16.19 -19.00 -3.32
N GLN A 56 16.24 -19.32 -2.02
CA GLN A 56 16.50 -20.68 -1.56
C GLN A 56 15.39 -21.65 -1.98
N HIS A 57 14.13 -21.28 -1.78
CA HIS A 57 12.99 -22.10 -2.18
C HIS A 57 12.95 -22.36 -3.69
N LEU A 58 13.29 -21.34 -4.50
CA LEU A 58 13.42 -21.48 -5.94
C LEU A 58 14.52 -22.49 -6.31
N ARG A 59 15.69 -22.39 -5.68
CA ARG A 59 16.81 -23.33 -5.91
C ARG A 59 16.46 -24.77 -5.52
N GLU A 60 15.62 -24.93 -4.51
CA GLU A 60 15.18 -26.24 -4.01
C GLU A 60 13.97 -26.79 -4.78
N GLY A 61 13.52 -26.12 -5.86
CA GLY A 61 12.38 -26.56 -6.66
C GLY A 61 11.05 -26.52 -5.90
N ARG A 62 10.98 -25.72 -4.83
CA ARG A 62 9.77 -25.53 -3.99
C ARG A 62 8.88 -24.40 -4.50
N CYS A 63 9.11 -23.93 -5.71
CA CYS A 63 8.29 -22.93 -6.40
C CYS A 63 7.52 -23.60 -7.55
N THR A 64 6.25 -23.23 -7.72
CA THR A 64 5.43 -23.59 -8.88
C THR A 64 5.36 -22.40 -9.83
N ASP A 65 5.30 -22.67 -11.14
CA ASP A 65 5.03 -21.63 -12.13
C ASP A 65 3.66 -20.96 -11.90
N LEU A 66 3.57 -19.70 -12.32
CA LEU A 66 2.38 -18.84 -12.24
C LEU A 66 1.34 -19.19 -13.32
#